data_AF-A0A8J8JC10-F1
#
_entry.id   AF-A0A8J8JC10-F1
#
_cell.length_a   1.000
_cell.length_b   1.000
_cell.length_c   1.000
_cell.angle_alpha   90.00
_cell.angle_beta   90.00
_cell.angle_gamma   90.00
#
_symmetry.space_group_name_H-M   'P 1'
#
loop_
_entity.id
_entity.type
_entity.pdbx_description
1 polymer ?
#
loop_
_entity_poly.entity_id
_entity_poly.type
_entity_poly.pdbx_seq_one_letter_code
_entity_poly.pdbx_strand_id
1 'polypeptide(L)'
;MRKALKLFVALFVFIITFPLVLTHAKVLYYDLRYGEPVEEGRLPDEVKSFSLEGEPKCRVKVREGVMLIETENTSFELNTGMNVKYSEGSCLLRGGRIYAVFVETDGIVGVEGLYRDIDVVYHIQRHHVVAFKGNGAVEWQYLETAGCRPGGGCYPPEEPRMNIQDGKLYVTLEPPENRTLVFSLEST
;
A
#
# COMPACT_ATOMS: atom_id res chain seq x y z
N MET A 1 -26.39 -46.43 12.86
CA MET A 1 -24.92 -46.23 12.82
C MET A 1 -24.38 -45.88 11.43
N ARG A 2 -24.61 -46.67 10.36
CA ARG A 2 -24.06 -46.37 9.01
C ARG A 2 -24.37 -44.96 8.47
N LYS A 3 -25.60 -44.45 8.65
CA LYS A 3 -25.99 -43.09 8.21
C LYS A 3 -25.28 -41.99 9.01
N ALA A 4 -25.21 -42.13 10.34
CA ALA A 4 -24.52 -41.19 11.22
C ALA A 4 -23.01 -41.15 10.95
N LEU A 5 -22.37 -42.29 10.69
CA LEU A 5 -20.96 -42.35 10.32
C LEU A 5 -20.69 -41.62 8.99
N LYS A 6 -21.52 -41.83 7.96
CA LYS A 6 -21.40 -41.12 6.68
C LYS A 6 -21.56 -39.61 6.85
N LEU A 7 -22.52 -39.17 7.68
CA LEU A 7 -22.74 -37.76 7.97
C LEU A 7 -21.53 -37.15 8.69
N PHE A 8 -20.96 -37.88 9.65
CA PHE A 8 -19.77 -37.44 10.39
C PHE A 8 -18.54 -37.32 9.47
N VAL A 9 -18.33 -38.30 8.58
CA VAL A 9 -17.26 -38.24 7.58
C VAL A 9 -17.46 -37.07 6.63
N ALA A 10 -18.69 -36.85 6.13
CA ALA A 10 -19.00 -35.72 5.26
C ALA A 10 -18.76 -34.38 5.96
N LEU A 11 -19.19 -34.25 7.22
CA LEU A 11 -18.96 -33.06 8.04
C LEU A 11 -17.46 -32.84 8.29
N PHE A 12 -16.70 -33.89 8.57
CA PHE A 12 -15.26 -33.81 8.76
C PHE A 12 -14.53 -33.35 7.49
N VAL A 13 -14.88 -33.92 6.33
CA VAL A 13 -14.34 -33.48 5.04
C VAL A 13 -14.71 -32.02 4.78
N PHE A 14 -15.95 -31.63 5.06
CA PHE A 14 -16.39 -30.24 4.91
C PHE A 14 -15.58 -29.29 5.80
N ILE A 15 -15.40 -29.61 7.09
CA ILE A 15 -14.64 -28.78 8.03
C ILE A 15 -13.20 -28.57 7.57
N ILE A 16 -12.57 -29.60 7.00
CA ILE A 16 -11.18 -29.52 6.52
C ILE A 16 -11.08 -28.76 5.19
N THR A 17 -11.99 -29.02 4.25
CA THR A 17 -11.88 -28.50 2.88
C THR A 17 -12.50 -27.11 2.71
N PHE A 18 -13.51 -26.76 3.49
CA PHE A 18 -14.22 -25.49 3.38
C PHE A 18 -13.31 -24.26 3.60
N PRO A 19 -12.42 -24.21 4.62
CA PRO A 19 -11.50 -23.09 4.79
C PRO A 19 -10.56 -22.90 3.60
N LEU A 20 -10.15 -23.99 2.95
CA LEU A 20 -9.30 -23.94 1.75
C LEU A 20 -10.06 -23.35 0.56
N VAL A 21 -11.27 -23.86 0.30
CA VAL A 21 -12.12 -23.35 -0.77
C VAL A 21 -12.41 -21.87 -0.56
N LEU A 22 -12.71 -21.47 0.68
CA LEU A 22 -12.93 -20.06 1.02
C LEU A 22 -11.66 -19.21 0.81
N THR A 23 -10.50 -19.72 1.21
CA THR A 23 -9.20 -19.04 0.99
C THR A 23 -8.94 -18.86 -0.50
N HIS A 24 -9.05 -19.91 -1.30
CA HIS A 24 -8.86 -19.84 -2.75
C HIS A 24 -9.85 -18.88 -3.42
N ALA A 25 -11.12 -18.90 -3.02
CA ALA A 25 -12.13 -17.99 -3.54
C ALA A 25 -11.80 -16.52 -3.20
N LYS A 26 -11.33 -16.25 -1.97
CA LYS A 26 -10.87 -14.92 -1.57
C LYS A 26 -9.67 -14.46 -2.40
N VAL A 27 -8.63 -15.29 -2.50
CA VAL A 27 -7.43 -14.95 -3.29
C VAL A 27 -7.80 -14.68 -4.74
N LEU A 28 -8.62 -15.54 -5.36
CA LEU A 28 -9.08 -15.35 -6.73
C LEU A 28 -9.88 -14.04 -6.89
N TYR A 29 -10.76 -13.73 -5.94
CA TYR A 29 -11.48 -12.47 -5.94
C TYR A 29 -10.53 -11.27 -5.90
N TYR A 30 -9.50 -11.30 -5.05
CA TYR A 30 -8.53 -10.21 -4.96
C TYR A 30 -7.62 -10.12 -6.19
N ASP A 31 -7.20 -11.25 -6.76
CA ASP A 31 -6.47 -11.26 -8.04
C ASP A 31 -7.29 -10.64 -9.17
N LEU A 32 -8.59 -10.95 -9.25
CA LEU A 32 -9.46 -10.36 -10.26
C LEU A 32 -9.72 -8.87 -10.02
N ARG A 33 -9.70 -8.42 -8.77
CA ARG A 33 -10.04 -7.03 -8.41
C ARG A 33 -8.83 -6.10 -8.37
N TYR A 34 -7.66 -6.62 -8.01
CA TYR A 34 -6.44 -5.85 -7.74
C TYR A 34 -5.19 -6.45 -8.40
N GLY A 35 -5.35 -7.47 -9.27
CA GLY A 35 -4.22 -8.00 -10.04
C GLY A 35 -3.62 -6.99 -11.01
N GLU A 36 -4.42 -5.99 -11.41
CA GLU A 36 -3.93 -4.75 -12.02
C GLU A 36 -4.13 -3.59 -11.03
N PRO A 37 -3.23 -2.59 -11.00
CA PRO A 37 -3.37 -1.47 -10.08
C PRO A 37 -4.63 -0.63 -10.37
N VAL A 38 -5.37 -0.29 -9.32
CA VAL A 38 -6.56 0.57 -9.39
C VAL A 38 -6.20 1.96 -8.87
N GLU A 39 -6.28 2.95 -9.75
CA GLU A 39 -5.89 4.34 -9.47
C GLU A 39 -7.09 5.23 -9.12
N GLU A 40 -6.92 6.07 -8.09
CA GLU A 40 -7.91 7.02 -7.59
C GLU A 40 -7.29 8.40 -7.30
N GLY A 41 -8.11 9.44 -7.40
CA GLY A 41 -7.70 10.82 -7.09
C GLY A 41 -6.95 11.51 -8.24
N ARG A 42 -5.88 12.23 -7.91
CA ARG A 42 -5.06 12.96 -8.88
C ARG A 42 -4.14 11.98 -9.61
N LEU A 43 -4.40 11.71 -10.88
CA LEU A 43 -3.53 10.87 -11.69
C LEU A 43 -2.17 11.54 -11.98
N PRO A 44 -1.09 10.76 -12.13
CA PRO A 44 0.20 11.27 -12.58
C PRO A 44 0.09 11.80 -14.02
N ASP A 45 0.86 12.84 -14.32
CA ASP A 45 0.96 13.38 -15.68
C ASP A 45 1.80 12.47 -16.59
N GLU A 46 2.72 11.70 -15.99
CA GLU A 46 3.61 10.78 -16.70
C GLU A 46 3.99 9.62 -15.77
N VAL A 47 4.15 8.43 -16.35
CA VAL A 47 4.70 7.24 -15.67
C VAL A 47 5.95 6.80 -16.40
N LYS A 48 7.08 6.73 -15.68
CA LYS A 48 8.39 6.38 -16.24
C LYS A 48 8.85 5.02 -15.72
N SER A 49 9.50 4.25 -16.57
CA SER A 49 10.00 2.89 -16.25
C SER A 49 11.40 2.86 -15.61
N PHE A 50 11.83 3.97 -15.00
CA PHE A 50 13.14 4.06 -14.34
C PHE A 50 13.02 4.75 -12.99
N SER A 51 13.93 4.41 -12.08
CA SER A 51 14.09 5.10 -10.79
C SER A 51 14.94 6.35 -10.97
N LEU A 52 14.48 7.47 -10.44
CA LEU A 52 15.34 8.64 -10.25
C LEU A 52 16.11 8.50 -8.94
N GLU A 53 17.41 8.77 -9.00
CA GLU A 53 18.23 8.88 -7.79
C GLU A 53 17.82 10.11 -6.98
N GLY A 54 17.71 9.92 -5.66
CA GLY A 54 17.39 10.98 -4.72
C GLY A 54 17.12 10.41 -3.34
N GLU A 55 17.81 10.94 -2.33
CA GLU A 55 17.57 10.56 -0.94
C GLU A 55 16.33 11.28 -0.39
N PRO A 56 15.51 10.58 0.42
CA PRO A 56 14.39 11.20 1.09
C PRO A 56 14.89 12.27 2.07
N LYS A 57 14.37 13.51 1.97
CA LYS A 57 14.80 14.61 2.85
C LYS A 57 14.18 14.54 4.24
N CYS A 58 13.07 13.82 4.40
CA CYS A 58 12.45 13.55 5.68
C CYS A 58 11.66 12.24 5.63
N ARG A 59 11.48 11.62 6.79
CA ARG A 59 10.68 10.42 6.97
C ARG A 59 9.31 10.76 7.54
N VAL A 60 8.31 9.96 7.19
CA VAL A 60 6.97 10.09 7.74
C VAL A 60 6.51 8.78 8.35
N LYS A 61 5.79 8.89 9.47
CA LYS A 61 5.00 7.81 10.06
C LYS A 61 3.57 8.28 10.17
N VAL A 62 2.65 7.53 9.56
CA VAL A 62 1.23 7.89 9.51
C VAL A 62 0.45 6.86 10.33
N ARG A 63 -0.40 7.34 11.23
CA ARG A 63 -1.30 6.50 12.01
C ARG A 63 -2.52 7.29 12.46
N GLU A 64 -3.71 6.72 12.25
CA GLU A 64 -4.95 7.17 12.90
C GLU A 64 -5.19 8.70 12.82
N GLY A 65 -5.02 9.29 11.63
CA GLY A 65 -5.26 10.71 11.40
C GLY A 65 -4.12 11.65 11.77
N VAL A 66 -2.99 11.12 12.26
CA VAL A 66 -1.79 11.87 12.61
C VAL A 66 -0.62 11.43 11.73
N MET A 67 0.17 12.39 11.28
CA MET A 67 1.44 12.16 10.59
C MET A 67 2.57 12.76 11.43
N LEU A 68 3.49 11.91 11.88
CA LEU A 68 4.76 12.33 12.46
C LEU A 68 5.76 12.53 11.32
N ILE A 69 6.31 13.73 11.23
CA ILE A 69 7.32 14.10 10.24
C ILE A 69 8.66 14.21 10.95
N GLU A 70 9.63 13.39 10.55
CA GLU A 70 10.97 13.32 11.13
C GLU A 70 11.99 13.85 10.11
N THR A 71 12.73 14.89 10.49
CA THR A 71 13.90 15.40 9.77
C THR A 71 15.17 15.10 10.57
N GLU A 72 16.36 15.41 10.06
CA GLU A 72 17.63 15.20 10.79
C GLU A 72 17.66 15.85 12.18
N ASN A 73 16.99 17.00 12.36
CA ASN A 73 17.12 17.82 13.56
C ASN A 73 15.81 18.05 14.31
N THR A 74 14.66 17.71 13.73
CA THR A 74 13.35 18.03 14.30
C THR A 74 12.33 16.95 13.98
N SER A 75 11.39 16.75 14.90
CA SER A 75 10.16 16.02 14.62
C SER A 75 8.96 16.88 14.97
N PHE A 76 7.89 16.78 14.18
CA PHE A 76 6.63 17.45 14.47
C PHE A 76 5.46 16.61 13.99
N GLU A 77 4.32 16.79 14.64
CA GLU A 77 3.09 16.09 14.31
C GLU A 77 2.17 17.00 13.50
N LEU A 78 1.48 16.39 12.55
CA LEU A 78 0.49 17.02 11.70
C LEU A 78 -0.81 16.22 11.77
N ASN A 79 -1.91 16.88 12.13
CA ASN A 79 -3.22 16.28 12.03
C ASN A 79 -3.65 16.27 10.56
N THR A 80 -3.71 15.09 9.95
CA THR A 80 -4.06 14.90 8.54
C THR A 80 -5.52 14.48 8.37
N GLY A 81 -6.14 13.91 9.40
CA GLY A 81 -7.48 13.33 9.33
C GLY A 81 -7.58 12.07 8.45
N MET A 82 -6.44 11.58 7.93
CA MET A 82 -6.40 10.37 7.12
C MET A 82 -6.47 9.13 8.02
N ASN A 83 -7.50 8.31 7.83
CA ASN A 83 -7.64 7.04 8.55
C ASN A 83 -6.87 5.94 7.83
N VAL A 84 -5.55 5.91 8.03
CA VAL A 84 -4.64 4.89 7.49
C VAL A 84 -4.11 4.04 8.63
N LYS A 85 -3.94 2.73 8.40
CA LYS A 85 -3.15 1.90 9.31
C LYS A 85 -1.70 2.40 9.35
N TYR A 86 -0.98 1.99 10.39
CA TYR A 86 0.42 2.39 10.56
C TYR A 86 1.21 2.15 9.27
N SER A 87 1.76 3.23 8.72
CA SER A 87 2.52 3.22 7.48
C SER A 87 3.72 4.15 7.60
N GLU A 88 4.84 3.74 7.01
CA GLU A 88 6.06 4.55 6.94
C GLU A 88 6.34 4.99 5.50
N GLY A 89 7.11 6.06 5.34
CA GLY A 89 7.54 6.50 4.03
C GLY A 89 8.35 7.78 4.07
N SER A 90 8.31 8.53 2.97
CA SER A 90 9.15 9.69 2.74
C SER A 90 8.34 10.97 2.60
N CYS A 91 8.98 12.10 2.86
CA CYS A 91 8.42 13.42 2.58
C CYS A 91 9.40 14.43 1.98
N LEU A 92 8.80 15.49 1.43
CA LEU A 92 9.48 16.70 0.97
C LEU A 92 8.69 17.94 1.38
N LEU A 93 9.41 18.95 1.86
CA LEU A 93 8.88 20.26 2.22
C LEU A 93 9.24 21.27 1.12
N ARG A 94 8.25 21.89 0.47
CA ARG A 94 8.50 22.95 -0.53
C ARG A 94 7.35 23.95 -0.60
N GLY A 95 7.68 25.24 -0.51
CA GLY A 95 6.72 26.33 -0.74
C GLY A 95 5.51 26.29 0.21
N GLY A 96 5.72 25.95 1.48
CA GLY A 96 4.65 25.83 2.48
C GLY A 96 3.76 24.59 2.34
N ARG A 97 4.13 23.66 1.45
CA ARG A 97 3.46 22.36 1.26
C ARG A 97 4.34 21.23 1.75
N ILE A 98 3.66 20.16 2.16
CA ILE A 98 4.26 18.90 2.59
C ILE A 98 3.80 17.85 1.59
N TYR A 99 4.74 17.28 0.84
CA TYR A 99 4.49 16.13 -0.02
C TYR A 99 4.90 14.90 0.77
N ALA A 100 4.01 13.91 0.89
CA ALA A 100 4.28 12.66 1.56
C ALA A 100 3.96 11.48 0.63
N VAL A 101 4.79 10.45 0.70
CA VAL A 101 4.56 9.16 0.04
C VAL A 101 4.73 8.07 1.06
N PHE A 102 3.78 7.16 1.14
CA PHE A 102 3.83 6.02 2.05
C PHE A 102 3.00 4.87 1.47
N VAL A 103 3.30 3.65 1.91
CA VAL A 103 2.61 2.44 1.47
C VAL A 103 1.91 1.80 2.66
N GLU A 104 0.59 1.65 2.56
CA GLU A 104 -0.18 0.84 3.51
C GLU A 104 -0.27 -0.59 2.96
N THR A 105 -0.04 -1.59 3.81
CA THR A 105 -0.14 -3.01 3.41
C THR A 105 -1.11 -3.77 4.31
N ASP A 106 -2.09 -4.42 3.69
CA ASP A 106 -3.05 -5.31 4.33
C ASP A 106 -2.76 -6.78 3.96
N GLY A 107 -2.39 -7.59 4.95
CA GLY A 107 -2.28 -9.04 4.79
C GLY A 107 -3.65 -9.72 4.89
N ILE A 108 -4.00 -10.51 3.88
CA ILE A 108 -5.16 -11.41 3.89
C ILE A 108 -4.69 -12.78 4.33
N VAL A 109 -5.20 -13.20 5.47
CA VAL A 109 -4.85 -14.45 6.12
C VAL A 109 -5.74 -15.60 5.61
N GLY A 110 -5.14 -16.76 5.37
CA GLY A 110 -5.81 -17.94 4.85
C GLY A 110 -5.00 -19.22 5.08
N VAL A 111 -5.47 -20.33 4.52
CA VAL A 111 -4.80 -21.63 4.62
C VAL A 111 -4.28 -22.03 3.24
N GLU A 112 -2.97 -22.17 3.11
CA GLU A 112 -2.31 -22.57 1.86
C GLU A 112 -2.23 -24.12 1.77
N GLY A 113 -3.35 -24.77 1.48
CA GLY A 113 -3.43 -26.24 1.33
C GLY A 113 -3.73 -27.02 2.62
N LEU A 114 -3.99 -28.33 2.50
CA LEU A 114 -4.66 -29.15 3.53
C LEU A 114 -4.00 -29.26 4.90
N TYR A 115 -2.71 -28.94 5.03
CA TYR A 115 -1.94 -29.13 6.27
C TYR A 115 -0.96 -27.98 6.58
N ARG A 116 -1.08 -26.83 5.91
CA ARG A 116 -0.28 -25.65 6.27
C ARG A 116 -0.98 -24.82 7.34
N ASP A 117 -0.18 -24.14 8.15
CA ASP A 117 -0.65 -23.19 9.14
C ASP A 117 -1.45 -22.05 8.48
N ILE A 118 -2.23 -21.35 9.29
CA ILE A 118 -2.89 -20.11 8.89
C ILE A 118 -1.79 -19.06 8.67
N ASP A 119 -1.62 -18.60 7.43
CA ASP A 119 -0.60 -17.63 7.04
C ASP A 119 -1.20 -16.53 6.15
N VAL A 120 -0.46 -15.45 5.91
CA VAL A 120 -0.83 -14.46 4.90
C VAL A 120 -0.67 -15.08 3.53
N VAL A 121 -1.77 -15.17 2.78
CA VAL A 121 -1.81 -15.79 1.44
C VAL A 121 -1.91 -14.75 0.32
N TYR A 122 -2.15 -13.48 0.68
CA TYR A 122 -2.30 -12.37 -0.24
C TYR A 122 -2.04 -11.04 0.47
N HIS A 123 -1.53 -10.05 -0.26
CA HIS A 123 -1.38 -8.68 0.22
C HIS A 123 -2.16 -7.72 -0.67
N ILE A 124 -2.77 -6.72 -0.05
CA ILE A 124 -3.24 -5.52 -0.73
C ILE A 124 -2.32 -4.38 -0.30
N GLN A 125 -1.67 -3.74 -1.26
CA GLN A 125 -0.84 -2.57 -1.06
C GLN A 125 -1.60 -1.34 -1.54
N ARG A 126 -1.51 -0.26 -0.77
CA ARG A 126 -2.07 1.05 -1.11
C ARG A 126 -0.95 2.06 -1.12
N HIS A 127 -0.59 2.52 -2.30
CA HIS A 127 0.41 3.56 -2.52
C HIS A 127 -0.27 4.92 -2.39
N HIS A 128 0.07 5.66 -1.34
CA HIS A 128 -0.42 7.01 -1.14
C HIS A 128 0.63 8.01 -1.59
N VAL A 129 0.26 8.93 -2.47
CA VAL A 129 1.01 10.17 -2.70
C VAL A 129 0.09 11.33 -2.36
N VAL A 130 0.48 12.12 -1.36
CA VAL A 130 -0.39 13.14 -0.79
C VAL A 130 0.35 14.46 -0.69
N ALA A 131 -0.30 15.54 -1.11
CA ALA A 131 0.14 16.89 -0.81
C ALA A 131 -0.75 17.50 0.27
N PHE A 132 -0.13 18.02 1.32
CA PHE A 132 -0.77 18.77 2.39
C PHE A 132 -0.38 20.23 2.34
N LYS A 133 -1.34 21.08 2.71
CA LYS A 133 -1.08 22.47 3.11
C LYS A 133 -0.36 22.48 4.45
N GLY A 134 0.33 23.57 4.77
CA GLY A 134 1.06 23.71 6.05
C GLY A 134 0.22 23.55 7.32
N ASN A 135 -1.12 23.59 7.22
CA ASN A 135 -2.04 23.34 8.33
C ASN A 135 -2.53 21.88 8.43
N GLY A 136 -2.02 20.97 7.59
CA GLY A 136 -2.40 19.54 7.59
C GLY A 136 -3.59 19.19 6.71
N ALA A 137 -4.24 20.17 6.08
CA ALA A 137 -5.32 19.89 5.14
C ALA A 137 -4.76 19.26 3.85
N VAL A 138 -5.37 18.16 3.39
CA VAL A 138 -5.08 17.56 2.09
C VAL A 138 -5.41 18.55 0.97
N GLU A 139 -4.44 18.86 0.13
CA GLU A 139 -4.62 19.66 -1.08
C GLU A 139 -5.00 18.77 -2.26
N TRP A 140 -4.30 17.65 -2.43
CA TRP A 140 -4.65 16.59 -3.38
C TRP A 140 -4.03 15.27 -2.93
N GLN A 141 -4.57 14.16 -3.44
CA GLN A 141 -4.12 12.80 -3.17
C GLN A 141 -4.18 11.97 -4.45
N TYR A 142 -3.17 11.15 -4.66
CA TYR A 142 -3.19 9.95 -5.49
C TYR A 142 -3.23 8.74 -4.57
N LEU A 143 -4.06 7.77 -4.91
CA LEU A 143 -4.14 6.48 -4.27
C LEU A 143 -4.11 5.41 -5.35
N GLU A 144 -3.19 4.48 -5.24
CA GLU A 144 -3.20 3.28 -6.06
C GLU A 144 -3.30 2.04 -5.19
N THR A 145 -4.26 1.17 -5.50
CA THR A 145 -4.42 -0.10 -4.81
C THR A 145 -4.03 -1.26 -5.73
N ALA A 146 -3.03 -2.03 -5.31
CA ALA A 146 -2.56 -3.21 -6.02
C ALA A 146 -2.56 -4.44 -5.11
N GLY A 147 -2.82 -5.60 -5.70
CA GLY A 147 -2.83 -6.88 -5.02
C GLY A 147 -1.63 -7.71 -5.45
N CYS A 148 -1.10 -8.52 -4.54
CA CYS A 148 0.02 -9.38 -4.86
C CYS A 148 0.05 -10.62 -3.95
N ARG A 149 0.77 -11.67 -4.39
CA ARG A 149 0.95 -12.91 -3.64
C ARG A 149 2.30 -12.92 -2.87
N PRO A 150 2.35 -13.47 -1.64
CA PRO A 150 3.59 -13.61 -0.88
C PRO A 150 4.71 -14.23 -1.73
N GLY A 151 5.93 -13.69 -1.61
CA GLY A 151 7.08 -14.12 -2.42
C GLY A 151 7.13 -13.55 -3.84
N GLY A 152 6.06 -12.92 -4.33
CA GLY A 152 6.01 -12.24 -5.63
C GLY A 152 6.49 -10.78 -5.63
N GLY A 153 7.17 -10.34 -4.57
CA GLY A 153 7.56 -8.93 -4.38
C GLY A 153 6.58 -8.09 -3.56
N CYS A 154 5.67 -8.69 -2.80
CA CYS A 154 4.64 -8.01 -1.98
C CYS A 154 5.11 -7.14 -0.81
N TYR A 155 6.40 -6.93 -0.69
CA TYR A 155 6.98 -6.11 0.36
C TYR A 155 7.79 -5.08 -0.37
N PRO A 156 7.51 -3.78 -0.24
CA PRO A 156 8.51 -2.81 -0.62
C PRO A 156 9.69 -3.09 0.32
N PRO A 157 10.86 -3.54 -0.18
CA PRO A 157 12.00 -3.75 0.70
C PRO A 157 12.52 -2.40 1.24
N GLU A 158 12.11 -1.29 0.64
CA GLU A 158 12.61 0.06 0.93
C GLU A 158 11.48 1.11 0.90
N GLU A 159 11.64 2.19 1.69
CA GLU A 159 10.71 3.32 1.73
C GLU A 159 10.54 3.92 0.32
N PRO A 160 9.31 4.23 -0.13
CA PRO A 160 9.11 4.90 -1.41
C PRO A 160 9.88 6.22 -1.45
N ARG A 161 10.54 6.49 -2.57
CA ARG A 161 11.44 7.65 -2.70
C ARG A 161 10.74 8.78 -3.44
N MET A 162 11.11 10.02 -3.12
CA MET A 162 10.58 11.17 -3.82
C MET A 162 11.61 12.26 -4.05
N ASN A 163 11.49 12.96 -5.17
CA ASN A 163 12.31 14.11 -5.52
C ASN A 163 11.46 15.19 -6.21
N ILE A 164 11.90 16.45 -6.14
CA ILE A 164 11.28 17.53 -6.89
C ILE A 164 12.32 18.18 -7.79
N GLN A 165 12.07 18.18 -9.09
CA GLN A 165 12.94 18.75 -10.12
C GLN A 165 12.10 19.45 -11.19
N ASP A 166 12.54 20.62 -11.65
CA ASP A 166 11.91 21.37 -12.75
C ASP A 166 10.39 21.55 -12.61
N GLY A 167 9.93 21.81 -11.39
CA GLY A 167 8.51 22.00 -11.09
C GLY A 167 7.67 20.73 -11.08
N LYS A 168 8.29 19.54 -11.11
CA LYS A 168 7.61 18.24 -11.05
C LYS A 168 8.02 17.47 -9.80
N LEU A 169 7.05 16.79 -9.18
CA LEU A 169 7.27 15.79 -8.14
C LEU A 169 7.42 14.42 -8.80
N TYR A 170 8.53 13.77 -8.53
CA TYR A 170 8.83 12.42 -8.96
C TYR A 170 8.72 11.51 -7.73
N VAL A 171 7.91 10.46 -7.84
CA VAL A 171 7.72 9.46 -6.79
C VAL A 171 8.10 8.11 -7.35
N THR A 172 9.20 7.56 -6.87
CA THR A 172 9.67 6.23 -7.24
C THR A 172 9.06 5.19 -6.32
N LEU A 173 8.35 4.25 -6.93
CA LEU A 173 7.89 3.03 -6.28
C LEU A 173 8.93 1.94 -6.59
N GLU A 174 9.79 1.70 -5.60
CA GLU A 174 10.91 0.75 -5.66
C GLU A 174 10.43 -0.71 -5.71
N PRO A 175 11.30 -1.71 -5.95
CA PRO A 175 10.89 -3.05 -6.39
C PRO A 175 9.71 -3.63 -5.61
N PRO A 176 8.78 -4.32 -6.30
CA PRO A 176 8.93 -4.90 -7.64
C PRO A 176 8.52 -3.99 -8.80
N GLU A 177 7.92 -2.84 -8.52
CA GLU A 177 7.25 -2.02 -9.54
C GLU A 177 8.22 -1.25 -10.44
N ASN A 178 9.34 -0.79 -9.87
CA ASN A 178 10.43 -0.10 -10.59
C ASN A 178 9.93 1.00 -11.55
N ARG A 179 8.99 1.81 -11.06
CA ARG A 179 8.41 2.91 -11.84
C ARG A 179 8.37 4.20 -11.05
N THR A 180 8.38 5.30 -11.78
CA THR A 180 8.30 6.65 -11.22
C THR A 180 7.03 7.34 -11.70
N LEU A 181 6.21 7.76 -10.75
CA LEU A 181 5.03 8.60 -10.98
C LEU A 181 5.46 10.06 -11.00
N VAL A 182 5.01 10.82 -12.00
CA VAL A 182 5.40 12.22 -12.18
C VAL A 182 4.17 13.11 -12.07
N PHE A 183 4.22 14.09 -11.17
CA PHE A 183 3.15 15.07 -10.95
C PHE A 183 3.66 16.49 -11.16
N SER A 184 3.00 17.27 -11.98
CA SER A 184 3.31 18.67 -12.24
C SER A 184 2.86 19.53 -11.07
N LEU A 185 3.72 20.37 -10.53
CA LEU A 185 3.42 21.20 -9.36
C LEU A 185 2.91 22.59 -9.73
N GLU A 186 2.77 22.89 -11.02
CA GLU A 186 2.14 24.13 -11.47
C GLU A 186 0.66 24.13 -11.11
N SER A 187 0.19 25.29 -10.67
CA SER A 187 -1.15 25.52 -10.13
C SER A 187 -2.23 25.24 -11.17
N THR A 188 -2.95 24.12 -11.00
CA THR A 188 -4.41 24.12 -11.22
C THR A 188 -5.09 24.93 -10.13
#